data_AF-A0A2D6FN72-F1
#
_entry.id   AF-A0A2D6FN72-F1
#
_cell.length_a   1.000
_cell.length_b   1.000
_cell.length_c   1.000
_cell.angle_alpha   90.00
_cell.angle_beta   90.00
_cell.angle_gamma   90.00
#
_symmetry.space_group_name_H-M   'P 1'
#
loop_
_entity.id
_entity.type
_entity.pdbx_description
1 polymer ?
#
loop_
_entity_poly.entity_id
_entity_poly.type
_entity_poly.pdbx_seq_one_letter_code
_entity_poly.pdbx_strand_id
1 'polypeptide(L)'
;MIGSSLEAVIFAFNEQLPIFYSKSAKPFRFDYLSPDLDLSYLKFEDSKTSLKTIDGERTVGLAKTSLWERLVFIMSLNGQMPLSNLCTSIRFDGENFIFSDEYAKLIDVEFNKCYYFGDDACVDFFSDVDTSNFVCYDWIAFNRGGKHEIDYIKTNDDFVSEIWFYSSDRIDGKTEVKDACAVSYLLKEQVTDFNYSETMARFKLVHEMESRGMKGKFNGYGPNGRPKHYRFRTSCISRRVERSPQKDQVQAEKVENPKISEKDLLEVLPVCSEKYAKILKYL
;
A
#
# COMPACT_ATOMS: atom_id res chain seq x y z
N MET A 1 4.11 9.13 18.55
CA MET A 1 4.68 8.79 17.23
C MET A 1 3.77 9.36 16.17
N ILE A 2 4.32 9.90 15.07
CA ILE A 2 3.56 10.46 13.95
C ILE A 2 3.73 9.59 12.71
N GLY A 3 2.61 9.26 12.08
CA GLY A 3 2.51 8.45 10.87
C GLY A 3 1.65 7.21 11.08
N SER A 4 1.33 6.53 9.99
CA SER A 4 0.40 5.39 10.02
C SER A 4 0.74 4.30 9.00
N SER A 5 1.97 4.29 8.46
CA SER A 5 2.46 3.19 7.63
C SER A 5 2.54 1.88 8.43
N LEU A 6 2.76 0.74 7.77
CA LEU A 6 2.98 -0.52 8.49
C LEU A 6 4.18 -0.45 9.41
N GLU A 7 5.30 0.13 8.97
CA GLU A 7 6.48 0.28 9.82
C GLU A 7 6.20 1.17 11.03
N ALA A 8 5.45 2.26 10.83
CA ALA A 8 5.02 3.13 11.92
C ALA A 8 4.20 2.33 12.95
N VAL A 9 3.16 1.63 12.49
CA VAL A 9 2.26 0.86 13.35
C VAL A 9 3.03 -0.23 14.10
N ILE A 10 3.91 -0.99 13.43
CA ILE A 10 4.72 -2.02 14.09
C ILE A 10 5.65 -1.38 15.13
N PHE A 11 6.33 -0.28 14.79
CA PHE A 11 7.23 0.40 15.71
C PHE A 11 6.48 0.88 16.97
N ALA A 12 5.35 1.57 16.82
CA ALA A 12 4.58 2.02 17.97
C ALA A 12 3.97 0.87 18.76
N PHE A 13 3.55 -0.22 18.11
CA PHE A 13 3.10 -1.42 18.79
C PHE A 13 4.21 -2.01 19.68
N ASN A 14 5.43 -2.14 19.14
CA ASN A 14 6.59 -2.70 19.82
C ASN A 14 7.02 -1.85 21.04
N GLU A 15 7.06 -0.54 20.84
CA GLU A 15 7.46 0.46 21.83
C GLU A 15 6.32 0.91 22.76
N GLN A 16 5.10 0.40 22.56
CA GLN A 16 3.87 0.79 23.28
C GLN A 16 3.54 2.30 23.21
N LEU A 17 3.84 2.95 22.09
CA LEU A 17 3.66 4.38 21.91
C LEU A 17 2.28 4.72 21.34
N PRO A 18 1.69 5.87 21.70
CA PRO A 18 0.52 6.40 21.00
C PRO A 18 0.89 6.83 19.57
N ILE A 19 -0.02 6.54 18.64
CA ILE A 19 0.11 6.86 17.21
C ILE A 19 -0.83 8.01 16.84
N PHE A 20 -0.28 9.00 16.16
CA PHE A 20 -1.01 10.16 15.64
C PHE A 20 -0.79 10.25 14.13
N TYR A 21 -1.86 10.53 13.39
CA TYR A 21 -1.82 10.73 11.95
C TYR A 21 -3.06 11.50 11.50
N SER A 22 -2.92 12.22 10.40
CA SER A 22 -4.03 12.89 9.72
C SER A 22 -4.77 11.93 8.77
N LYS A 23 -3.98 11.10 8.07
CA LYS A 23 -4.48 10.15 7.09
C LYS A 23 -3.91 8.77 7.36
N SER A 24 -4.76 7.75 7.18
CA SER A 24 -4.34 6.36 7.26
C SER A 24 -3.52 5.97 6.03
N ALA A 25 -2.23 5.69 6.23
CA ALA A 25 -1.29 5.15 5.25
C ALA A 25 -1.34 3.63 5.26
N LYS A 26 -2.54 3.08 5.02
CA LYS A 26 -2.75 1.64 4.93
C LYS A 26 -1.87 1.06 3.79
N PRO A 27 -1.20 -0.08 3.99
CA PRO A 27 -0.40 -0.73 2.94
C PRO A 27 -1.19 -0.96 1.66
N PHE A 28 -0.48 -1.04 0.53
CA PHE A 28 -1.13 -1.34 -0.72
C PHE A 28 -1.69 -2.78 -0.69
N ARG A 29 -2.85 -3.00 -1.30
CA ARG A 29 -3.60 -4.25 -1.13
C ARG A 29 -2.92 -5.48 -1.70
N PHE A 30 -1.93 -5.29 -2.58
CA PHE A 30 -1.12 -6.35 -3.15
C PHE A 30 0.30 -6.41 -2.55
N ASP A 31 0.53 -5.68 -1.44
CA ASP A 31 1.74 -5.86 -0.67
C ASP A 31 1.57 -7.06 0.26
N TYR A 32 2.50 -7.99 0.17
CA TYR A 32 2.50 -9.21 0.97
C TYR A 32 3.78 -9.29 1.82
N LEU A 33 3.64 -9.94 2.98
CA LEU A 33 4.77 -10.32 3.82
C LEU A 33 5.47 -11.56 3.24
N SER A 34 6.64 -11.87 3.79
CA SER A 34 7.35 -13.12 3.46
C SER A 34 6.45 -14.32 3.76
N PRO A 35 6.40 -15.34 2.88
CA PRO A 35 5.63 -16.56 3.14
C PRO A 35 6.13 -17.33 4.36
N ASP A 36 7.39 -17.16 4.74
CA ASP A 36 7.99 -17.89 5.86
C ASP A 36 7.84 -17.18 7.21
N LEU A 37 7.16 -16.03 7.24
CA LEU A 37 6.92 -15.27 8.46
C LEU A 37 5.78 -15.90 9.27
N ASP A 38 6.09 -16.40 10.47
CA ASP A 38 5.07 -16.83 11.44
C ASP A 38 4.42 -15.61 12.09
N LEU A 39 3.09 -15.58 12.11
CA LEU A 39 2.26 -14.55 12.75
C LEU A 39 1.16 -15.18 13.64
N SER A 40 1.29 -16.46 13.98
CA SER A 40 0.32 -17.19 14.81
C SER A 40 0.12 -16.57 16.19
N TYR A 41 1.14 -15.90 16.73
CA TYR A 41 1.07 -15.14 17.99
C TYR A 41 0.10 -13.95 17.91
N LEU A 42 -0.20 -13.43 16.71
CA LEU A 42 -1.24 -12.43 16.44
C LEU A 42 -2.58 -13.04 15.99
N LYS A 43 -2.75 -14.36 16.16
CA LYS A 43 -3.96 -15.11 15.80
C LYS A 43 -4.26 -15.06 14.29
N PHE A 44 -3.21 -15.04 13.48
CA PHE A 44 -3.36 -15.35 12.05
C PHE A 44 -3.21 -16.85 11.82
N GLU A 45 -4.08 -17.40 10.98
CA GLU A 45 -3.90 -18.72 10.40
C GLU A 45 -2.84 -18.65 9.29
N ASP A 46 -2.17 -19.77 9.01
CA ASP A 46 -1.20 -19.83 7.89
C ASP A 46 -1.90 -19.44 6.59
N SER A 47 -1.51 -18.30 6.04
CA SER A 47 -2.19 -17.62 4.93
C SER A 47 -1.29 -17.51 3.70
N LYS A 48 -0.51 -18.55 3.41
CA LYS A 48 0.25 -18.63 2.16
C LYS A 48 -0.68 -18.66 0.97
N THR A 49 -0.41 -17.80 -0.01
CA THR A 49 -1.18 -17.72 -1.26
C THR A 49 -0.24 -17.93 -2.45
N SER A 50 -0.65 -18.75 -3.42
CA SER A 50 0.08 -18.88 -4.70
C SER A 50 -0.53 -17.94 -5.73
N LEU A 51 0.30 -17.06 -6.29
CA LEU A 51 -0.03 -16.16 -7.39
C LEU A 51 0.45 -16.77 -8.70
N LYS A 52 -0.43 -16.86 -9.69
CA LYS A 52 -0.06 -17.32 -11.03
C LYS A 52 0.62 -16.19 -11.79
N THR A 53 1.84 -16.44 -12.26
CA THR A 53 2.58 -15.54 -13.15
C THR A 53 2.66 -16.16 -14.54
N ILE A 54 3.23 -15.44 -15.48
CA ILE A 54 3.44 -15.95 -16.85
C ILE A 54 4.52 -17.04 -16.86
N ASP A 55 5.49 -16.93 -15.97
CA ASP A 55 6.66 -17.81 -15.88
C ASP A 55 6.49 -18.94 -14.85
N GLY A 56 5.35 -19.01 -14.15
CA GLY A 56 5.05 -20.05 -13.17
C GLY A 56 4.17 -19.58 -12.02
N GLU A 57 4.58 -19.90 -10.80
CA GLU A 57 3.86 -19.53 -9.58
C GLU A 57 4.78 -18.77 -8.62
N ARG A 58 4.23 -17.77 -7.94
CA ARG A 58 4.90 -17.00 -6.89
C ARG A 58 4.13 -17.17 -5.59
N THR A 59 4.75 -17.79 -4.59
CA THR A 59 4.16 -17.87 -3.25
C THR A 59 4.37 -16.56 -2.49
N VAL A 60 3.32 -16.07 -1.86
CA VAL A 60 3.32 -14.88 -1.00
C VAL A 60 2.70 -15.20 0.37
N GLY A 61 3.12 -14.47 1.41
CA GLY A 61 2.57 -14.62 2.75
C GLY A 61 1.27 -13.83 2.97
N LEU A 62 0.99 -13.50 4.23
CA LEU A 62 -0.14 -12.66 4.62
C LEU A 62 -0.05 -11.27 3.95
N ALA A 63 -1.19 -10.72 3.52
CA ALA A 63 -1.26 -9.35 3.05
C ALA A 63 -0.83 -8.37 4.17
N LYS A 64 0.03 -7.40 3.83
CA LYS A 64 0.50 -6.37 4.76
C LYS A 64 -0.67 -5.58 5.37
N THR A 65 -1.73 -5.39 4.59
CA THR A 65 -2.98 -4.76 5.04
C THR A 65 -3.63 -5.50 6.21
N SER A 66 -3.65 -6.82 6.20
CA SER A 66 -4.24 -7.63 7.27
C SER A 66 -3.45 -7.50 8.58
N LEU A 67 -2.12 -7.53 8.51
CA LEU A 67 -1.27 -7.28 9.67
C LEU A 67 -1.49 -5.86 10.21
N TRP A 68 -1.48 -4.86 9.33
CA TRP A 68 -1.74 -3.47 9.69
C TRP A 68 -3.08 -3.31 10.43
N GLU A 69 -4.16 -3.87 9.88
CA GLU A 69 -5.50 -3.82 10.48
C GLU A 69 -5.55 -4.48 11.85
N ARG A 70 -4.90 -5.64 12.01
CA ARG A 70 -4.83 -6.34 13.29
C ARG A 70 -4.12 -5.51 14.36
N LEU A 71 -2.98 -4.92 14.02
CA LEU A 71 -2.21 -4.11 14.97
C LEU A 71 -2.95 -2.83 15.34
N VAL A 72 -3.51 -2.12 14.36
CA VAL A 72 -4.37 -0.95 14.57
C VAL A 72 -5.57 -1.29 15.46
N PHE A 73 -6.23 -2.42 15.21
CA PHE A 73 -7.33 -2.88 16.04
C PHE A 73 -6.89 -3.09 17.50
N ILE A 74 -5.78 -3.80 17.73
CA ILE A 74 -5.28 -4.04 19.10
C ILE A 74 -4.87 -2.73 19.78
N MET A 75 -4.16 -1.85 19.07
CA MET A 75 -3.73 -0.54 19.61
C MET A 75 -4.91 0.36 19.93
N SER A 76 -5.97 0.37 19.12
CA SER A 76 -7.19 1.14 19.39
C SER A 76 -7.91 0.65 20.65
N LEU A 77 -8.03 -0.68 20.84
CA LEU A 77 -8.56 -1.26 22.07
C LEU A 77 -7.71 -0.92 23.31
N ASN A 78 -6.41 -0.72 23.13
CA ASN A 78 -5.49 -0.32 24.18
C ASN A 78 -5.41 1.21 24.38
N GLY A 79 -6.23 1.99 23.68
CA GLY A 79 -6.26 3.45 23.80
C GLY A 79 -5.03 4.18 23.21
N GLN A 80 -4.24 3.51 22.37
CA GLN A 80 -3.02 4.07 21.78
C GLN A 80 -3.28 4.84 20.48
N MET A 81 -4.54 5.04 20.10
CA MET A 81 -4.95 5.74 18.87
C MET A 81 -5.83 6.95 19.19
N PRO A 82 -5.29 7.98 19.88
CA PRO A 82 -6.06 9.05 20.50
C PRO A 82 -6.96 9.83 19.53
N LEU A 83 -6.52 10.05 18.30
CA LEU A 83 -7.29 10.81 17.30
C LEU A 83 -7.91 9.94 16.21
N SER A 84 -7.47 8.69 16.04
CA SER A 84 -8.06 7.66 15.16
C SER A 84 -8.40 8.05 13.70
N ASN A 85 -7.93 9.20 13.18
CA ASN A 85 -8.20 9.87 11.88
C ASN A 85 -9.04 11.18 11.92
N LEU A 86 -9.40 11.69 13.11
CA LEU A 86 -10.17 12.93 13.25
C LEU A 86 -9.38 14.19 12.91
N CYS A 87 -8.05 14.08 12.87
CA CYS A 87 -7.16 15.19 12.58
C CYS A 87 -6.99 15.36 11.07
N THR A 88 -7.04 16.60 10.59
CA THR A 88 -6.75 16.94 9.18
C THR A 88 -5.44 17.70 9.00
N SER A 89 -4.89 18.27 10.08
CA SER A 89 -3.63 19.02 10.05
C SER A 89 -2.80 18.82 11.32
N ILE A 90 -1.48 18.65 11.13
CA ILE A 90 -0.52 18.44 12.22
C ILE A 90 0.55 19.51 12.11
N ARG A 91 0.56 20.44 13.07
CA ARG A 91 1.54 21.54 13.13
C ARG A 91 2.55 21.29 14.24
N PHE A 92 3.82 21.59 13.96
CA PHE A 92 4.87 21.63 14.97
C PHE A 92 5.26 23.10 15.23
N ASP A 93 5.25 23.52 16.49
CA ASP A 93 5.62 24.90 16.88
C ASP A 93 7.06 25.04 17.41
N GLY A 94 7.83 23.94 17.42
CA GLY A 94 9.17 23.85 18.00
C GLY A 94 9.20 23.08 19.32
N GLU A 95 8.09 23.04 20.05
CA GLU A 95 7.99 22.40 21.36
C GLU A 95 6.89 21.33 21.41
N ASN A 96 5.73 21.62 20.83
CA ASN A 96 4.52 20.80 20.87
C ASN A 96 4.00 20.46 19.48
N PHE A 97 3.25 19.36 19.41
CA PHE A 97 2.42 19.05 18.25
C PHE A 97 0.99 19.51 18.48
N ILE A 98 0.51 20.37 17.58
CA ILE A 98 -0.84 20.89 17.56
C ILE A 98 -1.62 20.14 16.48
N PHE A 99 -2.67 19.44 16.90
CA PHE A 99 -3.55 18.69 16.02
C PHE A 99 -4.87 19.43 15.87
N SER A 100 -5.32 19.64 14.63
CA SER A 100 -6.58 20.32 14.35
C SER A 100 -7.42 19.55 13.34
N ASP A 101 -8.73 19.77 13.37
CA ASP A 101 -9.65 19.44 12.28
C ASP A 101 -9.92 20.69 11.41
N GLU A 102 -10.94 20.64 10.54
CA GLU A 102 -11.30 21.76 9.67
C GLU A 102 -11.82 23.00 10.42
N TYR A 103 -12.29 22.84 11.65
CA TYR A 103 -13.00 23.87 12.40
C TYR A 103 -12.25 24.35 13.64
N ALA A 104 -11.50 23.47 14.30
CA ALA A 104 -10.90 23.74 15.60
C ALA A 104 -9.65 22.91 15.88
N LYS A 105 -8.88 23.40 16.85
CA LYS A 105 -7.80 22.64 17.50
C LYS A 105 -8.42 21.51 18.32
N LEU A 106 -7.97 20.28 18.07
CA LEU A 106 -8.39 19.08 18.78
C LEU A 106 -7.59 18.89 20.06
N ILE A 107 -6.26 18.90 19.94
CA ILE A 107 -5.36 18.65 21.08
C ILE A 107 -4.01 19.34 20.86
N ASP A 108 -3.38 19.70 21.98
CA ASP A 108 -1.99 20.09 22.08
C ASP A 108 -1.22 18.98 22.81
N VAL A 109 -0.13 18.49 22.21
CA VAL A 109 0.64 17.39 22.78
C VAL A 109 2.06 17.84 23.01
N GLU A 110 2.42 17.95 24.30
CA GLU A 110 3.80 18.09 24.76
C GLU A 110 4.49 16.72 24.76
N PHE A 111 5.76 16.71 24.36
CA PHE A 111 6.54 15.49 24.29
C PHE A 111 8.04 15.73 24.51
N ASN A 112 8.71 14.72 25.06
CA ASN A 112 10.17 14.71 25.16
C ASN A 112 10.83 14.21 23.87
N LYS A 113 10.22 13.21 23.23
CA LYS A 113 10.73 12.58 22.02
C LYS A 113 9.58 12.15 21.12
N CYS A 114 9.63 12.52 19.84
CA CYS A 114 8.69 12.07 18.82
C CYS A 114 9.42 11.26 17.75
N TYR A 115 8.83 10.14 17.35
CA TYR A 115 9.27 9.38 16.19
C TYR A 115 8.38 9.71 15.00
N TYR A 116 8.96 10.04 13.86
CA TYR A 116 8.25 10.43 12.64
C TYR A 116 8.46 9.39 11.53
N PHE A 117 7.36 8.84 11.01
CA PHE A 117 7.34 7.84 9.94
C PHE A 117 6.68 8.33 8.64
N GLY A 118 6.24 9.60 8.60
CA GLY A 118 5.57 10.17 7.44
C GLY A 118 4.10 10.46 7.68
N ASP A 119 3.71 11.72 7.44
CA ASP A 119 2.34 12.21 7.35
C ASP A 119 2.32 13.46 6.48
N ASP A 120 1.55 13.45 5.39
CA ASP A 120 1.53 14.52 4.39
C ASP A 120 0.96 15.84 4.93
N ALA A 121 0.16 15.81 6.00
CA ALA A 121 -0.41 17.00 6.62
C ALA A 121 0.51 17.61 7.69
N CYS A 122 1.73 17.09 7.80
CA CYS A 122 2.75 17.52 8.75
C CYS A 122 3.91 18.13 7.96
N VAL A 123 4.05 19.47 8.01
CA VAL A 123 4.90 20.19 7.03
C VAL A 123 6.00 21.07 7.64
N ASP A 124 5.95 21.37 8.94
CA ASP A 124 6.68 22.51 9.51
C ASP A 124 8.16 22.26 9.90
N PHE A 125 8.74 21.08 9.61
CA PHE A 125 10.09 20.72 10.08
C PHE A 125 10.94 19.92 9.07
N PHE A 126 10.64 20.01 7.78
CA PHE A 126 11.40 19.38 6.69
C PHE A 126 12.32 20.37 5.98
N SER A 127 13.40 19.88 5.39
CA SER A 127 14.21 20.64 4.43
C SER A 127 13.52 20.79 3.07
N ASP A 128 13.70 21.91 2.38
CA ASP A 128 13.06 22.24 1.08
C ASP A 128 13.50 21.39 -0.14
N VAL A 129 14.27 20.30 0.05
CA VAL A 129 14.80 19.50 -1.06
C VAL A 129 13.81 18.39 -1.43
N ASP A 130 12.98 18.65 -2.44
CA ASP A 130 11.98 17.71 -2.94
C ASP A 130 12.58 16.67 -3.90
N THR A 131 13.16 15.60 -3.36
CA THR A 131 13.61 14.41 -4.10
C THR A 131 12.56 13.29 -4.12
N SER A 132 11.28 13.65 -4.05
CA SER A 132 10.22 12.66 -3.81
C SER A 132 9.97 11.78 -5.02
N ASN A 133 10.07 10.47 -4.79
CA ASN A 133 9.51 9.47 -5.68
C ASN A 133 8.02 9.30 -5.37
N PHE A 134 7.24 9.10 -6.41
CA PHE A 134 5.81 8.85 -6.32
C PHE A 134 5.50 7.42 -6.77
N VAL A 135 4.53 6.81 -6.11
CA VAL A 135 3.94 5.55 -6.55
C VAL A 135 2.58 5.85 -7.14
N CYS A 136 2.38 5.49 -8.40
CA CYS A 136 1.12 5.67 -9.11
C CYS A 136 0.43 4.31 -9.27
N TYR A 137 -0.81 4.23 -8.79
CA TYR A 137 -1.68 3.07 -8.93
C TYR A 137 -2.79 3.39 -9.93
N ASP A 138 -2.69 2.81 -11.11
CA ASP A 138 -3.66 2.94 -12.19
C ASP A 138 -4.62 1.75 -12.19
N TRP A 139 -5.85 1.99 -11.74
CA TRP A 139 -6.91 0.98 -11.69
C TRP A 139 -7.60 0.88 -13.05
N ILE A 140 -7.64 -0.32 -13.62
CA ILE A 140 -8.04 -0.57 -15.00
C ILE A 140 -9.09 -1.68 -15.03
N ALA A 141 -10.27 -1.35 -15.56
CA ALA A 141 -11.37 -2.27 -15.75
C ALA A 141 -11.20 -3.08 -17.03
N PHE A 142 -11.41 -4.39 -16.96
CA PHE A 142 -11.57 -5.25 -18.12
C PHE A 142 -13.05 -5.40 -18.49
N ASN A 143 -13.43 -4.77 -19.60
CA ASN A 143 -14.75 -4.93 -20.22
C ASN A 143 -14.80 -6.17 -21.13
N ARG A 144 -13.64 -6.62 -21.61
CA ARG A 144 -13.48 -7.86 -22.38
C ARG A 144 -12.07 -8.41 -22.21
N GLY A 145 -11.96 -9.71 -21.96
CA GLY A 145 -10.69 -10.43 -21.89
C GLY A 145 -10.06 -10.49 -20.49
N GLY A 146 -10.78 -10.10 -19.43
CA GLY A 146 -10.31 -10.26 -18.04
C GLY A 146 -10.46 -11.67 -17.47
N LYS A 147 -10.97 -12.64 -18.24
CA LYS A 147 -11.03 -14.04 -17.82
C LYS A 147 -9.71 -14.73 -18.17
N HIS A 148 -8.80 -14.81 -17.21
CA HIS A 148 -7.53 -15.51 -17.33
C HIS A 148 -6.98 -15.90 -15.96
N GLU A 149 -6.03 -16.83 -15.96
CA GLU A 149 -5.46 -17.38 -14.74
C GLU A 149 -4.40 -16.48 -14.11
N ILE A 150 -3.71 -15.64 -14.89
CA ILE A 150 -2.62 -14.78 -14.41
C ILE A 150 -3.10 -13.82 -13.32
N ASP A 151 -2.34 -13.70 -12.25
CA ASP A 151 -2.52 -12.79 -11.12
C ASP A 151 -1.51 -11.65 -11.11
N TYR A 152 -0.30 -11.88 -11.65
CA TYR A 152 0.79 -10.93 -11.53
C TYR A 152 1.73 -10.94 -12.74
N ILE A 153 2.15 -9.75 -13.17
CA ILE A 153 3.22 -9.54 -14.14
C ILE A 153 4.18 -8.49 -13.58
N LYS A 154 5.48 -8.82 -13.56
CA LYS A 154 6.57 -7.87 -13.35
C LYS A 154 7.13 -7.44 -14.72
N THR A 155 7.37 -6.15 -14.89
CA THR A 155 8.05 -5.59 -16.05
C THR A 155 9.45 -5.11 -15.66
N ASN A 156 10.26 -4.74 -16.65
CA ASN A 156 11.62 -4.24 -16.46
C ASN A 156 11.69 -2.70 -16.55
N ASP A 157 10.59 -2.01 -16.28
CA ASP A 157 10.48 -0.55 -16.37
C ASP A 157 9.94 0.01 -15.04
N ASP A 158 10.16 1.29 -14.78
CA ASP A 158 9.60 2.00 -13.63
C ASP A 158 8.16 2.45 -13.93
N PHE A 159 7.85 2.77 -15.19
CA PHE A 159 6.48 3.02 -15.63
C PHE A 159 5.75 1.70 -15.90
N VAL A 160 4.63 1.43 -15.23
CA VAL A 160 3.97 0.12 -15.24
C VAL A 160 4.98 -0.98 -14.89
N SER A 161 5.68 -0.78 -13.78
CA SER A 161 6.63 -1.75 -13.24
C SER A 161 5.94 -3.07 -12.88
N GLU A 162 4.72 -2.97 -12.34
CA GLU A 162 3.96 -4.14 -11.90
C GLU A 162 2.53 -4.07 -12.40
N ILE A 163 1.96 -5.23 -12.72
CA ILE A 163 0.57 -5.37 -13.09
C ILE A 163 -0.03 -6.46 -12.21
N TRP A 164 -0.97 -6.06 -11.37
CA TRP A 164 -1.71 -6.93 -10.47
C TRP A 164 -3.11 -7.16 -11.03
N PHE A 165 -3.47 -8.42 -11.26
CA PHE A 165 -4.82 -8.81 -11.66
C PHE A 165 -5.60 -9.31 -10.45
N TYR A 166 -6.82 -8.84 -10.30
CA TYR A 166 -7.64 -9.13 -9.13
C TYR A 166 -9.11 -9.32 -9.54
N SER A 167 -9.85 -10.16 -8.81
CA SER A 167 -11.28 -10.34 -9.05
C SER A 167 -11.98 -8.98 -9.05
N SER A 168 -12.72 -8.67 -10.12
CA SER A 168 -13.32 -7.36 -10.31
C SER A 168 -14.25 -6.96 -9.15
N ASP A 169 -13.94 -5.86 -8.48
CA ASP A 169 -14.76 -5.28 -7.42
C ASP A 169 -16.06 -4.65 -7.97
N ARG A 170 -16.22 -4.57 -9.29
CA ARG A 170 -17.37 -3.97 -9.98
C ARG A 170 -18.48 -4.98 -10.31
N ILE A 171 -18.20 -6.27 -10.16
CA ILE A 171 -19.12 -7.34 -10.51
C ILE A 171 -19.46 -8.08 -9.23
N ASP A 172 -20.73 -8.04 -8.85
CA ASP A 172 -21.20 -8.73 -7.66
C ASP A 172 -21.07 -10.25 -7.79
N GLY A 173 -20.67 -10.89 -6.70
CA GLY A 173 -20.51 -12.33 -6.59
C GLY A 173 -19.13 -12.84 -7.02
N LYS A 174 -18.97 -14.16 -7.00
CA LYS A 174 -17.70 -14.83 -7.32
C LYS A 174 -17.50 -14.85 -8.84
N THR A 175 -16.86 -13.80 -9.37
CA THR A 175 -16.55 -13.67 -10.80
C THR A 175 -15.15 -14.19 -11.13
N GLU A 176 -15.00 -14.76 -12.32
CA GLU A 176 -13.69 -15.09 -12.92
C GLU A 176 -13.08 -13.90 -13.66
N VAL A 177 -13.83 -12.81 -13.81
CA VAL A 177 -13.34 -11.62 -14.50
C VAL A 177 -12.43 -10.86 -13.56
N LYS A 178 -11.17 -10.74 -13.96
CA LYS A 178 -10.18 -9.92 -13.28
C LYS A 178 -10.11 -8.53 -13.89
N ASP A 179 -10.07 -7.52 -13.02
CA ASP A 179 -9.59 -6.19 -13.33
C ASP A 179 -8.09 -6.12 -13.01
N ALA A 180 -7.43 -4.99 -13.33
CA ALA A 180 -6.00 -4.83 -13.07
C ALA A 180 -5.65 -3.52 -12.37
N CYS A 181 -4.54 -3.54 -11.65
CA CYS A 181 -3.87 -2.35 -11.15
C CYS A 181 -2.45 -2.32 -11.70
N ALA A 182 -2.13 -1.30 -12.50
CA ALA A 182 -0.77 -1.03 -12.94
C ALA A 182 -0.08 -0.13 -11.90
N VAL A 183 1.10 -0.54 -11.43
CA VAL A 183 1.91 0.20 -10.45
C VAL A 183 3.11 0.79 -11.16
N SER A 184 3.30 2.09 -11.00
CA SER A 184 4.45 2.82 -11.54
C SER A 184 5.19 3.57 -10.45
N TYR A 185 6.51 3.66 -10.58
CA TYR A 185 7.38 4.45 -9.71
C TYR A 185 7.88 5.64 -10.52
N LEU A 186 7.40 6.85 -10.20
CA LEU A 186 7.60 8.04 -11.02
C LEU A 186 8.24 9.18 -10.22
N LEU A 187 9.06 9.97 -10.89
CA LEU A 187 9.51 11.27 -10.39
C LEU A 187 8.37 12.28 -10.45
N LYS A 188 8.51 13.37 -9.69
CA LYS A 188 7.51 14.45 -9.62
C LYS A 188 7.09 14.99 -10.99
N GLU A 189 8.06 15.21 -11.87
CA GLU A 189 7.85 15.76 -13.21
C GLU A 189 7.07 14.77 -14.09
N GLN A 190 7.37 13.47 -13.93
CA GLN A 190 6.72 12.40 -14.69
C GLN A 190 5.26 12.22 -14.29
N VAL A 191 4.89 12.45 -13.02
CA VAL A 191 3.49 12.33 -12.56
C VAL A 191 2.55 13.22 -13.39
N THR A 192 3.01 14.41 -13.78
CA THR A 192 2.23 15.37 -14.56
C THR A 192 2.36 15.20 -16.08
N ASP A 193 3.30 14.39 -16.56
CA ASP A 193 3.54 14.16 -17.98
C ASP A 193 2.51 13.17 -18.55
N PHE A 194 1.92 13.54 -19.70
CA PHE A 194 0.97 12.72 -20.44
C PHE A 194 1.54 11.34 -20.82
N ASN A 195 2.84 11.22 -21.08
CA ASN A 195 3.49 9.95 -21.41
C ASN A 195 3.41 8.93 -20.25
N TYR A 196 3.21 9.41 -19.03
CA TYR A 196 3.02 8.59 -17.84
C TYR A 196 1.59 8.67 -17.30
N SER A 197 0.63 9.14 -18.13
CA SER A 197 -0.78 9.23 -17.77
C SER A 197 -1.44 7.85 -17.58
N GLU A 198 -2.61 7.84 -16.94
CA GLU A 198 -3.42 6.62 -16.74
C GLU A 198 -3.77 5.95 -18.08
N THR A 199 -3.93 6.75 -19.14
CA THR A 199 -4.25 6.25 -20.48
C THR A 199 -3.05 5.53 -21.07
N MET A 200 -1.84 6.05 -20.88
CA MET A 200 -0.62 5.38 -21.31
C MET A 200 -0.35 4.12 -20.49
N ALA A 201 -0.60 4.15 -19.18
CA ALA A 201 -0.44 2.98 -18.31
C ALA A 201 -1.34 1.83 -18.77
N ARG A 202 -2.60 2.14 -19.14
CA ARG A 202 -3.53 1.19 -19.72
C ARG A 202 -3.06 0.61 -21.06
N PHE A 203 -2.53 1.43 -21.97
CA PHE A 203 -2.02 0.94 -23.25
C PHE A 203 -0.79 0.07 -23.07
N LYS A 204 0.13 0.49 -22.19
CA LYS A 204 1.31 -0.30 -21.84
C LYS A 204 0.90 -1.63 -21.21
N LEU A 205 -0.03 -1.65 -20.26
CA LEU A 205 -0.55 -2.90 -19.68
C LEU A 205 -1.04 -3.87 -20.75
N VAL A 206 -1.87 -3.41 -21.70
CA VAL A 206 -2.38 -4.27 -22.78
C VAL A 206 -1.23 -4.76 -23.67
N HIS A 207 -0.27 -3.90 -23.97
CA HIS A 207 0.93 -4.27 -24.71
C HIS A 207 1.75 -5.36 -23.98
N GLU A 208 1.98 -5.21 -22.67
CA GLU A 208 2.71 -6.18 -21.84
C GLU A 208 2.00 -7.54 -21.78
N MET A 209 0.67 -7.55 -21.79
CA MET A 209 -0.12 -8.79 -21.88
C MET A 209 0.04 -9.47 -23.25
N GLU A 210 -0.14 -8.71 -24.33
CA GLU A 210 -0.08 -9.23 -25.71
C GLU A 210 1.33 -9.71 -26.08
N SER A 211 2.38 -8.98 -25.66
CA SER A 211 3.78 -9.33 -25.92
C SER A 211 4.19 -10.64 -25.26
N ARG A 212 3.55 -11.00 -24.15
CA ARG A 212 3.73 -12.27 -23.44
C ARG A 212 2.73 -13.36 -23.86
N GLY A 213 2.04 -13.15 -24.97
CA GLY A 213 1.19 -14.17 -25.60
C GLY A 213 -0.20 -14.32 -24.98
N MET A 214 -0.61 -13.44 -24.06
CA MET A 214 -1.99 -13.41 -23.59
C MET A 214 -2.91 -12.99 -24.74
N LYS A 215 -4.07 -13.64 -24.85
CA LYS A 215 -5.06 -13.37 -25.89
C LYS A 215 -6.42 -13.17 -25.26
N GLY A 216 -7.23 -12.30 -25.85
CA GLY A 216 -8.62 -12.15 -25.43
C GLY A 216 -9.47 -13.36 -25.80
N LYS A 217 -10.78 -13.22 -25.55
CA LYS A 217 -11.77 -14.29 -25.75
C LYS A 217 -11.68 -14.87 -27.17
N PHE A 218 -11.60 -16.19 -27.26
CA PHE A 218 -11.62 -16.92 -28.53
C PHE A 218 -12.86 -16.56 -29.36
N ASN A 219 -12.66 -16.37 -30.67
CA ASN A 219 -13.66 -15.92 -31.63
C ASN A 219 -13.59 -16.76 -32.93
N GLY A 220 -13.57 -18.08 -32.77
CA GLY A 220 -13.57 -19.03 -33.89
C GLY A 220 -12.28 -19.00 -34.71
N TYR A 221 -12.38 -19.52 -35.93
CA TYR A 221 -11.26 -19.59 -36.86
C TYR A 221 -11.44 -18.61 -38.01
N GLY A 222 -10.33 -18.05 -38.50
CA GLY A 222 -10.34 -17.25 -39.72
C GLY A 222 -10.48 -18.10 -40.98
N PRO A 223 -10.65 -17.46 -42.15
CA PRO A 223 -10.67 -18.15 -43.45
C PRO A 223 -9.45 -19.06 -43.69
N ASN A 224 -8.31 -18.72 -43.08
CA ASN A 224 -7.05 -19.46 -43.20
C ASN A 224 -6.88 -20.55 -42.11
N GLY A 225 -7.94 -20.89 -41.37
CA GLY A 225 -7.91 -21.88 -40.29
C GLY A 225 -7.18 -21.45 -39.02
N ARG A 226 -6.67 -20.21 -38.94
CA ARG A 226 -5.99 -19.70 -37.74
C ARG A 226 -6.99 -19.25 -36.68
N PRO A 227 -6.78 -19.56 -35.39
CA PRO A 227 -7.67 -19.14 -34.31
C PRO A 227 -7.68 -17.61 -34.21
N LYS A 228 -8.88 -17.04 -34.16
CA LYS A 228 -9.12 -15.61 -33.95
C LYS A 228 -9.47 -15.37 -32.50
N HIS A 229 -8.98 -14.27 -31.95
CA HIS A 229 -9.30 -13.83 -30.61
C HIS A 229 -9.79 -12.38 -30.67
N TYR A 230 -10.74 -12.03 -29.82
CA TYR A 230 -11.08 -10.63 -29.61
C TYR A 230 -9.91 -9.92 -28.95
N ARG A 231 -9.76 -8.63 -29.26
CA ARG A 231 -8.85 -7.75 -28.52
C ARG A 231 -9.35 -7.55 -27.09
N PHE A 232 -8.41 -7.29 -26.19
CA PHE A 232 -8.73 -6.80 -24.85
C PHE A 232 -9.47 -5.46 -24.98
N ARG A 233 -10.53 -5.28 -24.18
CA ARG A 233 -11.24 -4.01 -24.07
C ARG A 233 -11.15 -3.55 -22.62
N THR A 234 -10.39 -2.50 -22.38
CA THR A 234 -10.13 -1.96 -21.04
C THR A 234 -10.54 -0.50 -20.93
N SER A 235 -10.81 -0.04 -19.71
CA SER A 235 -11.08 1.38 -19.40
C SER A 235 -10.41 1.75 -18.09
N CYS A 236 -9.94 3.00 -17.97
CA CYS A 236 -9.43 3.51 -16.70
C CYS A 236 -10.58 3.64 -15.70
N ILE A 237 -10.36 3.25 -14.45
CA ILE A 237 -11.29 3.42 -13.33
C ILE A 237 -10.88 4.67 -12.57
N SER A 238 -9.63 4.70 -12.09
CA SER A 238 -9.07 5.81 -11.33
C SER A 238 -7.55 5.68 -11.25
N ARG A 239 -6.90 6.81 -10.94
CA ARG A 239 -5.50 6.87 -10.56
C ARG A 239 -5.38 7.32 -9.11
N ARG A 240 -4.58 6.62 -8.31
CA ARG A 240 -4.13 7.07 -6.98
C ARG A 240 -2.63 7.35 -7.08
N VAL A 241 -2.23 8.54 -6.64
CA VAL A 241 -0.82 8.94 -6.56
C VAL A 241 -0.47 9.07 -5.09
N GLU A 242 0.63 8.43 -4.70
CA GLU A 242 1.15 8.50 -3.34
C GLU A 242 2.58 8.98 -3.36
N ARG A 243 2.89 9.92 -2.48
CA ARG A 243 4.27 10.33 -2.24
C ARG A 243 4.97 9.25 -1.42
N SER A 244 6.16 8.85 -1.83
CA SER A 244 6.98 7.97 -1.00
C SER A 244 7.44 8.75 0.24
N PRO A 245 7.41 8.16 1.45
CA PRO A 245 7.79 8.87 2.67
C PRO A 245 9.25 9.36 2.58
N GLN A 246 9.47 10.64 2.87
CA GLN A 246 10.83 11.19 3.00
C GLN A 246 11.42 10.78 4.35
N LYS A 247 12.38 9.85 4.35
CA LYS A 247 12.97 9.28 5.57
C LYS A 247 14.15 10.08 6.16
N ASP A 248 14.73 11.04 5.44
CA ASP A 248 16.04 11.61 5.80
C ASP A 248 16.07 13.13 6.05
N GLN A 249 14.92 13.79 6.27
CA GLN A 249 14.84 15.26 6.21
C GLN A 249 14.27 15.97 7.44
N VAL A 250 14.24 15.33 8.61
CA VAL A 250 13.73 15.95 9.84
C VAL A 250 14.78 16.90 10.44
N GLN A 251 14.43 18.18 10.63
CA GLN A 251 15.32 19.22 11.19
C GLN A 251 14.91 19.69 12.60
N ALA A 252 14.26 18.85 13.40
CA ALA A 252 13.82 19.20 14.75
C ALA A 252 14.53 18.35 15.81
N GLU A 253 15.11 18.97 16.84
CA GLU A 253 15.90 18.27 17.87
C GLU A 253 15.11 17.18 18.62
N LYS A 254 13.81 17.41 18.86
CA LYS A 254 12.92 16.48 19.57
C LYS A 254 12.28 15.42 18.66
N VAL A 255 12.47 15.49 17.34
CA VAL A 255 11.83 14.61 16.36
C VAL A 255 12.91 13.74 15.71
N GLU A 256 12.77 12.43 15.84
CA GLU A 256 13.68 11.45 15.25
C GLU A 256 12.99 10.69 14.13
N ASN A 257 13.74 10.37 13.08
CA ASN A 257 13.34 9.38 12.09
C ASN A 257 14.09 8.06 12.33
N PRO A 258 13.43 7.02 12.89
CA PRO A 258 14.08 5.75 13.14
C PRO A 258 14.58 5.11 11.84
N LYS A 259 15.90 4.89 11.76
CA LYS A 259 16.52 4.14 10.65
C LYS A 259 16.47 2.64 10.89
N ILE A 260 15.25 2.12 11.06
CA ILE A 260 14.98 0.70 11.30
C ILE A 260 14.28 0.08 10.08
N SER A 261 14.67 -1.14 9.71
CA SER A 261 14.03 -1.83 8.57
C SER A 261 12.72 -2.49 9.01
N GLU A 262 11.80 -2.67 8.05
CA GLU A 262 10.56 -3.44 8.29
C GLU A 262 10.89 -4.86 8.80
N LYS A 263 11.97 -5.46 8.31
CA LYS A 263 12.41 -6.78 8.73
C LYS A 263 12.78 -6.82 10.21
N ASP A 264 13.61 -5.87 10.67
CA ASP A 264 14.04 -5.81 12.07
C ASP A 264 12.85 -5.56 13.00
N LEU A 265 11.89 -4.74 12.56
CA LEU A 265 10.64 -4.50 13.27
C LEU A 265 9.79 -5.77 13.43
N LEU A 266 9.71 -6.58 12.38
CA LEU A 266 8.98 -7.85 12.39
C LEU A 266 9.68 -8.92 13.23
N GLU A 267 11.01 -8.91 13.31
CA GLU A 267 11.78 -9.90 14.09
C GLU A 267 11.52 -9.79 15.60
N VAL A 268 11.29 -8.59 16.13
CA VAL A 268 10.99 -8.37 17.56
C VAL A 268 9.50 -8.43 17.91
N LEU A 269 8.62 -8.37 16.90
CA LEU A 269 7.17 -8.35 17.06
C LEU A 269 6.59 -9.52 17.90
N PRO A 270 7.10 -10.77 17.81
CA PRO A 270 6.60 -11.87 18.65
C PRO A 270 6.75 -11.57 20.14
N VAL A 271 7.93 -11.11 20.58
CA VAL A 271 8.21 -10.79 21.98
C VAL A 271 7.36 -9.60 22.44
N CYS A 272 7.25 -8.58 21.60
CA CYS A 272 6.46 -7.40 21.91
C CYS A 272 4.95 -7.70 22.00
N SER A 273 4.45 -8.71 21.28
CA SER A 273 3.03 -9.08 21.28
C SER A 273 2.55 -9.59 22.66
N GLU A 274 3.45 -10.10 23.50
CA GLU A 274 3.12 -10.57 24.86
C GLU A 274 2.53 -9.44 25.72
N LYS A 275 2.95 -8.20 25.48
CA LYS A 275 2.43 -7.01 26.15
C LYS A 275 0.92 -6.81 25.91
N TYR A 276 0.37 -7.42 24.85
CA TYR A 276 -1.04 -7.36 24.46
C TYR A 276 -1.77 -8.69 24.67
N ALA A 277 -1.18 -9.64 25.41
CA ALA A 277 -1.73 -10.98 25.62
C ALA A 277 -3.18 -10.99 26.12
N LYS A 278 -3.57 -10.00 26.95
CA LYS A 278 -4.94 -9.87 27.45
C LYS A 278 -5.96 -9.64 26.33
N ILE A 279 -5.62 -8.82 25.32
CA ILE A 279 -6.49 -8.54 24.18
C ILE A 279 -6.48 -9.74 23.24
N LEU A 280 -5.29 -10.27 22.93
CA LEU A 280 -5.09 -11.40 22.03
C LEU A 280 -5.78 -12.70 22.49
N LYS A 281 -6.08 -12.84 23.79
CA LYS A 281 -6.83 -13.99 24.33
C LYS A 281 -8.29 -14.05 23.83
N TYR A 282 -8.88 -12.92 23.45
CA TYR A 282 -10.28 -12.82 23.05
C TYR A 282 -10.48 -12.71 21.53
N LEU A 283 -9.38 -12.79 20.77
CA LEU A 283 -9.38 -12.93 19.32
C LEU A 283 -9.37 -14.41 18.94
#